data_AF-A0A925DI70-F1
#
_entry.id   AF-A0A925DI70-F1
#
_cell.length_a   1.000
_cell.length_b   1.000
_cell.length_c   1.000
_cell.angle_alpha   90.00
_cell.angle_beta   90.00
_cell.angle_gamma   90.00
#
_symmetry.space_group_name_H-M   'P 1'
#
loop_
_entity.id
_entity.type
_entity.pdbx_description
1 polymer ?
#
loop_
_entity_poly.entity_id
_entity_poly.type
_entity_poly.pdbx_seq_one_letter_code
_entity_poly.pdbx_strand_id
1 'polypeptide(L)'
;MRRIAILRALRLLLLLAACGAAHGITLGRLFTSPADRAQIDALRAAGTNVQQIAPPPAADATAAPPAPAPPPPEPVVLNGIIKRSDGKSTIWLNQTPQDDNPNLRATKGALSLRLPSGRQVILQPGQRYDPLDGKVKDAHEP
;
A
#
# COMPACT_ATOMS: atom_id res chain seq x y z
N MET A 1 22.19 58.95 6.74
CA MET A 1 22.39 57.69 5.98
C MET A 1 22.65 56.47 6.87
N ARG A 2 23.55 56.52 7.88
CA ARG A 2 23.89 55.37 8.75
C ARG A 2 22.70 54.79 9.57
N ARG A 3 21.80 55.62 10.10
CA ARG A 3 20.61 55.18 10.86
C ARG A 3 19.61 54.39 10.01
N ILE A 4 19.48 54.75 8.72
CA ILE A 4 18.59 54.06 7.77
C ILE A 4 19.17 52.68 7.40
N ALA A 5 20.50 52.58 7.29
CA ALA A 5 21.18 51.31 7.05
C ALA A 5 21.03 50.35 8.24
N ILE A 6 21.13 50.84 9.48
CA ILE A 6 20.97 50.03 10.70
C ILE A 6 19.52 49.53 10.83
N LEU A 7 18.52 50.37 10.56
CA LEU A 7 17.10 49.97 10.58
C LEU A 7 16.77 48.94 9.49
N ARG A 8 17.42 49.02 8.32
CA ARG A 8 17.27 48.01 7.25
C ARG A 8 17.94 46.68 7.62
N ALA A 9 19.14 46.72 8.20
CA ALA A 9 19.83 45.52 8.67
C ALA A 9 19.05 44.82 9.79
N LEU A 10 18.46 45.59 10.72
CA LEU A 10 17.65 45.03 11.80
C LEU A 10 16.34 44.41 11.28
N ARG A 11 15.69 45.04 10.29
CA ARG A 11 14.52 44.44 9.61
C ARG A 11 14.89 43.14 8.89
N LEU A 12 16.03 43.11 8.19
CA LEU A 12 16.49 41.92 7.48
C LEU A 12 16.82 40.76 8.45
N LEU A 13 17.42 41.08 9.60
CA LEU A 13 17.71 40.11 10.65
C LEU A 13 16.43 39.56 11.29
N LEU A 14 15.40 40.41 11.49
CA LEU A 14 14.11 39.99 12.03
C LEU A 14 13.31 39.10 11.07
N LEU A 15 13.46 39.30 9.75
CA LEU A 15 12.84 38.46 8.72
C LEU A 15 13.49 37.07 8.59
N LEU A 16 14.79 36.94 8.88
CA LEU A 16 15.49 35.64 8.84
C LEU A 16 15.17 34.74 10.05
N ALA A 17 14.79 35.33 11.19
CA ALA A 17 14.48 34.58 12.41
C ALA A 17 13.08 33.92 12.42
N ALA A 18 12.23 34.19 11.41
CA ALA A 18 10.87 33.66 11.31
C ALA A 18 10.78 32.27 10.63
N CYS A 19 11.90 31.63 10.32
CA CYS A 19 11.93 30.23 9.88
C CYS A 19 11.72 29.31 11.11
N GLY A 20 10.53 29.36 11.69
CA GLY A 20 10.11 28.50 12.78
C GLY A 20 10.09 27.04 12.32
N ALA A 21 10.67 26.15 13.12
CA ALA A 21 10.64 24.71 12.91
C ALA A 21 9.20 24.24 12.68
N ALA A 22 8.95 23.64 11.52
CA ALA A 22 7.69 22.99 11.21
C ALA A 22 7.54 21.76 12.12
N HIS A 23 6.79 21.90 13.21
CA HIS A 23 6.43 20.78 14.07
C HIS A 23 5.25 20.05 13.41
N GLY A 24 5.54 18.89 12.80
CA GLY A 24 4.51 18.04 12.22
C GLY A 24 3.60 17.48 13.32
N ILE A 25 2.28 17.61 13.13
CA ILE A 25 1.27 16.88 13.89
C ILE A 25 1.63 15.39 13.81
N THR A 26 1.72 14.71 14.96
CA THR A 26 2.08 13.28 15.02
C THR A 26 0.92 12.41 14.53
N LEU A 27 0.67 12.39 13.21
CA LEU A 27 -0.20 11.41 12.55
C LEU A 27 0.54 10.06 12.44
N GLY A 28 0.83 9.40 13.56
CA GLY A 28 1.60 8.16 13.57
C GLY A 28 3.05 8.32 13.06
N ARG A 29 3.64 7.25 12.49
CA ARG A 29 4.97 7.28 11.87
C ARG A 29 4.87 7.93 10.48
N LEU A 30 4.83 9.25 10.45
CA LEU A 30 4.96 10.00 9.21
C LEU A 30 6.43 10.08 8.81
N PHE A 31 6.73 9.66 7.58
CA PHE A 31 8.06 9.78 6.98
C PHE A 31 8.25 11.20 6.43
N THR A 32 8.37 12.19 7.32
CA THR A 32 8.50 13.61 6.94
C THR A 32 9.94 14.04 6.70
N SER A 33 10.93 13.21 7.06
CA SER A 33 12.35 13.54 6.83
C SER A 33 12.87 12.98 5.50
N PRO A 34 13.85 13.64 4.85
CA PRO A 34 14.52 13.10 3.67
C PRO A 34 15.20 11.74 3.92
N ALA A 35 15.71 11.51 5.13
CA ALA A 35 16.37 10.26 5.50
C ALA A 35 15.39 9.08 5.54
N ASP A 36 14.20 9.29 6.11
CA ASP A 36 13.13 8.30 6.11
C ASP A 36 12.72 7.90 4.70
N ARG A 37 12.65 8.89 3.80
CA ARG A 37 12.32 8.65 2.40
C ARG A 37 13.38 7.80 1.71
N ALA A 38 14.66 8.12 1.90
CA ALA A 38 15.76 7.35 1.34
C ALA A 38 15.75 5.88 1.80
N GLN A 39 15.38 5.63 3.06
CA GLN A 39 15.27 4.27 3.59
C GLN A 39 14.17 3.45 2.90
N ILE A 40 12.99 4.03 2.68
CA ILE A 40 11.89 3.36 1.96
C ILE A 40 12.27 3.08 0.51
N ASP A 41 12.89 4.06 -0.15
CA ASP A 41 13.30 3.93 -1.55
C ASP A 41 14.38 2.83 -1.70
N ALA A 42 15.29 2.69 -0.72
CA ALA A 42 16.26 1.60 -0.68
C ALA A 42 15.60 0.22 -0.49
N LEU A 43 14.61 0.09 0.41
CA LEU A 43 13.86 -1.15 0.60
C LEU A 43 13.10 -1.58 -0.66
N ARG A 44 12.54 -0.60 -1.38
CA ARG A 44 11.87 -0.85 -2.66
C ARG A 44 12.84 -1.29 -3.74
N ALA A 45 14.00 -0.65 -3.83
CA ALA A 45 15.06 -1.02 -4.78
C ALA A 45 15.62 -2.42 -4.49
N ALA A 46 15.68 -2.82 -3.22
CA ALA A 46 16.09 -4.16 -2.80
C ALA A 46 15.04 -5.25 -3.09
N GLY A 47 13.88 -4.90 -3.65
CA GLY A 47 12.81 -5.86 -3.95
C GLY A 47 12.25 -6.54 -2.68
N THR A 48 12.51 -5.98 -1.50
CA THR A 48 12.05 -6.56 -0.24
C THR A 48 10.55 -6.37 -0.16
N ASN A 49 9.81 -7.47 -0.32
CA ASN A 49 8.38 -7.47 -0.03
C ASN A 49 8.21 -7.20 1.47
N VAL A 50 7.70 -6.02 1.82
CA VAL A 50 7.49 -5.56 3.21
C VAL A 50 6.58 -6.48 4.04
N GLN A 51 5.93 -7.47 3.42
CA GLN A 51 5.17 -8.50 4.11
C GLN A 51 6.06 -9.57 4.79
N GLN A 52 7.36 -9.62 4.46
CA GLN A 52 8.25 -10.70 4.88
C GLN A 52 9.32 -10.24 5.88
N ILE A 53 8.92 -9.46 6.89
CA ILE A 53 9.69 -9.39 8.14
C ILE A 53 9.16 -10.52 9.02
N ALA A 54 9.63 -11.74 8.73
CA ALA A 54 9.37 -12.89 9.58
C ALA A 54 9.99 -12.61 10.98
N PRO A 55 9.28 -12.91 12.08
CA PRO A 55 9.91 -12.95 13.40
C PRO A 55 11.10 -13.91 13.37
N PRO A 56 12.20 -13.63 14.09
CA PRO A 56 13.32 -14.57 14.16
C PRO A 56 12.84 -15.94 14.67
N PRO A 57 13.38 -17.05 14.13
CA PRO A 57 12.94 -18.37 14.55
C PRO A 57 13.28 -18.59 16.02
N ALA A 58 12.27 -18.89 16.83
CA ALA A 58 12.48 -19.51 18.13
C ALA A 58 13.07 -20.90 17.89
N ALA A 59 14.31 -21.09 18.34
CA ALA A 59 14.92 -22.41 18.40
C ALA A 59 14.23 -23.18 19.53
N ASP A 60 13.46 -24.20 19.18
CA ASP A 60 13.40 -25.46 19.91
C ASP A 60 12.80 -26.54 19.02
N ALA A 61 13.60 -27.57 18.77
CA ALA A 61 13.21 -28.75 18.00
C ALA A 61 12.52 -29.75 18.93
N THR A 62 11.26 -30.08 18.65
CA THR A 62 10.61 -31.28 19.18
C THR A 62 9.55 -31.76 18.19
N ALA A 63 9.67 -33.04 17.82
CA ALA A 63 8.73 -33.90 17.07
C ALA A 63 8.18 -33.37 15.73
N ALA A 64 8.37 -34.16 14.66
CA ALA A 64 7.79 -33.88 13.34
C ALA A 64 6.26 -33.72 13.45
N PRO A 65 5.70 -32.53 13.20
CA PRO A 65 4.27 -32.31 13.27
C PRO A 65 3.55 -33.08 12.16
N PRO A 66 2.28 -33.47 12.35
CA PRO A 66 1.41 -33.90 11.26
C PRO A 66 1.46 -32.87 10.12
N ALA A 67 1.38 -33.34 8.87
CA ALA A 67 1.39 -32.46 7.70
C ALA A 67 0.43 -31.28 7.93
N PRO A 68 0.89 -30.02 7.83
CA PRO A 68 0.05 -28.87 8.08
C PRO A 68 -1.18 -28.95 7.17
N ALA A 69 -2.36 -28.71 7.73
CA ALA A 69 -3.56 -28.54 6.91
C ALA A 69 -3.29 -27.44 5.86
N PRO A 70 -3.84 -27.55 4.64
CA PRO A 70 -3.67 -26.51 3.63
C PRO A 70 -4.09 -25.16 4.22
N PRO A 71 -3.33 -24.08 3.98
CA PRO A 71 -3.69 -22.77 4.47
C PRO A 71 -5.09 -22.39 3.97
N PRO A 72 -5.92 -21.75 4.81
CA PRO A 72 -7.24 -21.31 4.38
C PRO A 72 -7.13 -20.38 3.17
N PRO A 73 -8.08 -20.45 2.23
CA PRO A 73 -8.05 -19.62 1.03
C PRO A 73 -8.09 -18.14 1.41
N GLU A 74 -7.15 -17.36 0.88
CA GLU A 74 -7.05 -15.94 1.18
C GLU A 74 -8.18 -15.14 0.52
N PRO A 75 -8.71 -14.09 1.20
CA PRO A 75 -9.64 -13.17 0.57
C PRO A 75 -9.06 -12.51 -0.68
N VAL A 76 -9.90 -12.26 -1.68
CA VAL A 76 -9.51 -11.57 -2.91
C VAL A 76 -10.04 -10.15 -2.87
N VAL A 77 -9.15 -9.17 -2.79
CA VAL A 77 -9.45 -7.74 -2.73
C VAL A 77 -9.20 -7.10 -4.09
N LEU A 78 -10.21 -6.42 -4.64
CA LEU A 78 -10.03 -5.57 -5.82
C LEU A 78 -9.55 -4.18 -5.40
N ASN A 79 -8.26 -3.92 -5.57
CA ASN A 79 -7.68 -2.61 -5.27
C ASN A 79 -8.08 -1.58 -6.34
N GLY A 80 -8.10 -1.99 -7.61
CA GLY A 80 -8.49 -1.11 -8.70
C GLY A 80 -8.17 -1.65 -10.08
N ILE A 81 -8.53 -0.86 -11.09
CA ILE A 81 -8.31 -1.17 -12.50
C ILE A 81 -7.65 0.06 -13.12
N ILE A 82 -6.46 -0.11 -13.68
CA ILE A 82 -5.73 0.95 -14.38
C ILE A 82 -5.93 0.75 -15.88
N LYS A 83 -6.59 1.70 -16.55
CA LYS A 83 -6.76 1.69 -18.00
C LYS A 83 -5.76 2.64 -18.65
N ARG A 84 -4.91 2.11 -19.53
CA ARG A 84 -3.95 2.86 -20.32
C ARG A 84 -4.63 3.51 -21.53
N SER A 85 -4.02 4.57 -22.05
CA SER A 85 -4.52 5.27 -23.25
C SER A 85 -4.51 4.41 -24.51
N ASP A 86 -3.65 3.40 -24.58
CA ASP A 86 -3.61 2.39 -25.66
C ASP A 86 -4.72 1.33 -25.57
N GLY A 87 -5.62 1.45 -24.58
CA GLY A 87 -6.76 0.55 -24.37
C GLY A 87 -6.45 -0.68 -23.51
N LYS A 88 -5.19 -0.95 -23.18
CA LYS A 88 -4.82 -2.05 -22.27
C LYS A 88 -5.23 -1.71 -20.83
N SER A 89 -5.58 -2.73 -20.06
CA SER A 89 -5.96 -2.57 -18.65
C SER A 89 -5.19 -3.53 -17.76
N THR A 90 -4.68 -3.03 -16.64
CA THR A 90 -4.05 -3.85 -15.59
C THR A 90 -4.96 -3.85 -14.37
N ILE A 91 -5.29 -5.05 -13.89
CA ILE A 91 -6.17 -5.26 -12.74
C ILE A 91 -5.29 -5.46 -11.52
N TRP A 92 -5.54 -4.73 -10.43
CA TRP A 92 -4.79 -4.89 -9.19
C TRP A 92 -5.61 -5.70 -8.19
N LEU A 93 -5.16 -6.92 -7.92
CA LEU A 93 -5.73 -7.82 -6.92
C LEU A 93 -4.72 -8.08 -5.82
N ASN A 94 -5.14 -7.96 -4.56
CA ASN A 94 -4.25 -8.20 -3.41
C ASN A 94 -2.88 -7.48 -3.57
N GLN A 95 -2.92 -6.21 -3.98
CA GLN A 95 -1.75 -5.36 -4.26
C GLN A 95 -0.81 -5.87 -5.35
N THR A 96 -1.23 -6.87 -6.12
CA THR A 96 -0.44 -7.47 -7.20
C THR A 96 -1.08 -7.14 -8.55
N PRO A 97 -0.30 -6.60 -9.52
CA PRO A 97 -0.80 -6.38 -10.88
C PRO A 97 -1.07 -7.73 -11.56
N GLN A 98 -2.22 -7.83 -12.21
CA GLN A 98 -2.65 -8.99 -12.99
C GLN A 98 -2.79 -8.55 -14.44
N ASP A 99 -1.83 -8.97 -15.26
CA ASP A 99 -1.84 -8.76 -16.71
C ASP A 99 -2.36 -10.02 -17.40
N ASP A 100 -3.30 -9.86 -18.34
CA ASP A 100 -3.83 -10.93 -19.22
C ASP A 100 -4.28 -12.24 -18.52
N ASN A 101 -4.79 -12.17 -17.29
CA ASN A 101 -5.34 -13.33 -16.61
C ASN A 101 -6.73 -13.69 -17.20
N PRO A 102 -6.92 -14.88 -17.79
CA PRO A 102 -8.18 -15.24 -18.47
C PRO A 102 -9.37 -15.40 -17.51
N ASN A 103 -9.11 -15.58 -16.21
CA ASN A 103 -10.15 -15.65 -15.19
C ASN A 103 -10.63 -14.28 -14.73
N LEU A 104 -9.98 -13.20 -15.19
CA LEU A 104 -10.27 -11.82 -14.82
C LEU A 104 -10.77 -11.06 -16.05
N ARG A 105 -11.95 -10.45 -15.94
CA ARG A 105 -12.47 -9.55 -16.97
C ARG A 105 -12.99 -8.26 -16.36
N ALA A 106 -12.33 -7.15 -16.68
CA ALA A 106 -12.85 -5.83 -16.37
C ALA A 106 -13.99 -5.47 -17.34
N THR A 107 -15.14 -5.06 -16.84
CA THR A 107 -16.30 -4.63 -17.64
C THR A 107 -17.00 -3.47 -16.94
N LYS A 108 -17.12 -2.33 -17.63
CA LYS A 108 -17.81 -1.12 -17.12
C LYS A 108 -17.34 -0.67 -15.72
N GLY A 109 -16.05 -0.83 -15.42
CA GLY A 109 -15.46 -0.45 -14.12
C GLY A 109 -15.57 -1.50 -13.01
N ALA A 110 -16.28 -2.60 -13.25
CA ALA A 110 -16.33 -3.76 -12.37
C ALA A 110 -15.37 -4.86 -12.83
N LEU A 111 -14.91 -5.70 -11.92
CA LEU A 111 -14.18 -6.92 -12.22
C LEU A 111 -15.10 -8.13 -12.14
N SER A 112 -15.15 -8.92 -13.20
CA SER A 112 -15.65 -10.29 -13.17
C SER A 112 -14.50 -11.26 -12.91
N LEU A 113 -14.54 -11.94 -11.77
CA LEU A 113 -13.61 -12.99 -11.34
C LEU A 113 -14.26 -14.36 -11.50
N ARG A 114 -13.63 -15.26 -12.26
CA ARG A 114 -14.00 -16.68 -12.30
C ARG A 114 -13.18 -17.46 -11.27
N LEU A 115 -13.85 -18.07 -10.30
CA LEU A 115 -13.22 -18.85 -9.25
C LEU A 115 -12.88 -20.28 -9.73
N PRO A 116 -11.95 -20.98 -9.05
CA PRO A 116 -11.66 -22.39 -9.33
C PRO A 116 -12.89 -23.30 -9.23
N SER A 117 -13.89 -22.93 -8.41
CA SER A 117 -15.19 -23.61 -8.32
C SER A 117 -16.07 -23.47 -9.56
N GLY A 118 -15.65 -22.67 -10.56
CA GLY A 118 -16.43 -22.33 -11.74
C GLY A 118 -17.42 -21.19 -11.54
N ARG A 119 -17.64 -20.75 -10.30
CA ARG A 119 -18.51 -19.61 -9.98
C ARG A 119 -17.91 -18.30 -10.48
N GLN A 120 -18.76 -17.39 -10.94
CA GLN A 120 -18.38 -16.04 -11.31
C GLN A 120 -18.80 -15.05 -10.23
N VAL A 121 -17.88 -14.17 -9.81
CA VAL A 121 -18.11 -13.13 -8.82
C VAL A 121 -17.79 -11.78 -9.44
N ILE A 122 -18.65 -10.79 -9.22
CA ILE A 122 -18.44 -9.42 -9.67
C ILE A 122 -17.98 -8.59 -8.47
N LEU A 123 -16.86 -7.89 -8.61
CA LEU A 123 -16.28 -7.02 -7.60
C LEU A 123 -16.20 -5.59 -8.11
N GLN A 124 -16.58 -4.63 -7.27
CA GLN A 124 -16.29 -3.22 -7.49
C GLN A 124 -14.93 -2.86 -6.87
N PRO A 125 -14.25 -1.81 -7.38
CA PRO A 125 -13.06 -1.30 -6.73
C PRO A 125 -13.33 -0.98 -5.26
N GLY A 126 -12.47 -1.48 -4.36
CA GLY A 126 -12.65 -1.36 -2.92
C GLY A 126 -13.50 -2.45 -2.29
N GLN A 127 -13.98 -3.45 -3.04
CA GLN A 127 -14.63 -4.64 -2.49
C GLN A 127 -13.68 -5.83 -2.38
N ARG A 128 -13.99 -6.75 -1.47
CA ARG A 128 -13.31 -8.03 -1.27
C ARG A 128 -14.29 -9.20 -1.37
N TYR A 129 -13.81 -10.30 -1.93
CA TYR A 129 -14.48 -11.59 -1.89
C TYR A 129 -13.88 -12.45 -0.77
N ASP A 130 -14.74 -12.90 0.13
CA ASP A 130 -14.40 -13.84 1.20
C ASP A 130 -14.75 -15.27 0.75
N PRO A 131 -13.76 -16.17 0.56
CA PRO A 131 -14.01 -17.53 0.12
C PRO A 131 -14.65 -18.42 1.20
N LEU A 132 -14.54 -18.06 2.49
CA LEU A 132 -15.11 -18.84 3.60
C LEU A 132 -16.63 -18.64 3.68
N ASP A 133 -17.05 -17.37 3.60
CA ASP A 133 -18.47 -17.00 3.66
C ASP A 133 -19.13 -16.98 2.27
N GLY A 134 -18.32 -16.96 1.21
CA GLY A 134 -18.76 -16.82 -0.17
C GLY A 134 -19.37 -15.45 -0.50
N LYS A 135 -19.12 -14.43 0.34
CA LYS A 135 -19.72 -13.10 0.27
C LYS A 135 -18.76 -12.04 -0.26
N VAL A 136 -19.33 -11.03 -0.89
CA VAL A 136 -18.63 -9.78 -1.23
C VAL A 136 -18.85 -8.79 -0.10
N LYS A 137 -17.77 -8.21 0.42
CA LYS A 137 -17.75 -7.22 1.51
C LYS A 137 -16.95 -6.00 1.06
N ASP A 138 -17.06 -4.90 1.79
CA ASP A 138 -16.13 -3.79 1.57
C ASP A 138 -14.73 -4.16 2.09
N ALA A 139 -13.70 -3.69 1.40
CA ALA A 139 -12.31 -4.00 1.75
C ALA A 139 -11.87 -3.38 3.09
N HIS A 140 -12.56 -2.32 3.52
CA HIS A 140 -12.27 -1.57 4.75
C HIS A 140 -13.27 -1.85 5.88
N GLU A 141 -14.18 -2.81 5.69
CA GLU A 141 -15.08 -3.25 6.76
C GLU A 141 -14.26 -4.02 7.81
N PRO A 142 -14.37 -3.66 9.11
CA PRO A 142 -13.61 -4.29 10.18
C PRO A 142 -13.88 -5.79 10.33
#